data_AF-K1XPP4-F1
#
_entry.id   AF-K1XPP4-F1
#
_cell.length_a   1.000
_cell.length_b   1.000
_cell.length_c   1.000
_cell.angle_alpha   90.00
_cell.angle_beta   90.00
_cell.angle_gamma   90.00
#
_symmetry.space_group_name_H-M   'P 1'
#
loop_
_entity.id
_entity.type
_entity.pdbx_description
1 polymer ?
#
loop_
_entity_poly.entity_id
_entity_poly.type
_entity_poly.pdbx_seq_one_letter_code
_entity_poly.pdbx_strand_id
1 'polypeptide(L)'
;TASFIYNHKAVGMEVNVSAGTGVSSLSVAAISFTPTTASTASKMSLADGSIGAASAIGSLTPMSLSGTKGTYIMLPVGSVAVNVEITVNATIGGTTVTAKKYTATIPSQAYTSGSYYTANFTVSSTALQFTGAQVQDWTNQTISGVSLTEQ
;
A
#
# COMPACT_ATOMS: atom_id res chain seq x y z
N THR A 1 -6.50 -0.27 39.82
CA THR A 1 -6.15 -0.81 38.49
C THR A 1 -5.95 0.37 37.55
N ALA A 2 -4.83 0.42 36.83
CA ALA A 2 -4.62 1.40 35.76
C ALA A 2 -5.01 0.75 34.42
N SER A 3 -5.70 1.48 33.56
CA SER A 3 -6.04 1.07 32.19
C SER A 3 -5.27 1.95 31.22
N PHE A 4 -4.64 1.34 30.22
CA PHE A 4 -3.90 2.04 29.18
C PHE A 4 -4.67 1.92 27.86
N ILE A 5 -4.83 3.05 27.17
CA ILE A 5 -5.39 3.12 25.82
C ILE A 5 -4.24 3.33 24.86
N TYR A 6 -4.05 2.39 23.93
CA TYR A 6 -3.02 2.46 22.90
C TYR A 6 -3.64 2.94 21.59
N ASN A 7 -3.02 3.95 21.00
CA ASN A 7 -3.44 4.51 19.71
C ASN A 7 -2.30 4.37 18.71
N HIS A 8 -2.63 4.05 17.47
CA HIS A 8 -1.66 4.13 16.40
C HIS A 8 -1.40 5.59 16.01
N LYS A 9 -0.12 5.92 15.83
CA LYS A 9 0.35 7.27 15.49
C LYS A 9 1.16 7.31 14.19
N ALA A 10 1.45 6.14 13.62
CA ALA A 10 2.06 6.00 12.32
C ALA A 10 0.99 5.88 11.23
N VAL A 11 1.41 5.76 9.97
CA VAL A 11 0.56 5.47 8.83
C VAL A 11 0.64 3.98 8.52
N GLY A 12 -0.50 3.30 8.46
CA GLY A 12 -0.58 1.94 7.93
C GLY A 12 -0.84 1.96 6.42
N MET A 13 -0.19 1.06 5.69
CA MET A 13 -0.37 0.86 4.26
C MET A 13 -0.68 -0.60 3.99
N GLU A 14 -1.70 -0.84 3.17
CA GLU A 14 -2.10 -2.16 2.71
C GLU A 14 -2.29 -2.15 1.20
N VAL A 15 -1.83 -3.21 0.56
CA VAL A 15 -2.03 -3.47 -0.86
C VAL A 15 -2.69 -4.84 -0.99
N ASN A 16 -3.90 -4.87 -1.54
CA ASN A 16 -4.64 -6.10 -1.81
C ASN A 16 -4.63 -6.39 -3.30
N VAL A 17 -4.35 -7.64 -3.66
CA VAL A 17 -4.38 -8.12 -5.04
C VAL A 17 -5.42 -9.22 -5.18
N SER A 18 -6.27 -9.12 -6.20
CA SER A 18 -7.29 -10.12 -6.53
C SER A 18 -7.19 -10.55 -7.98
N ALA A 19 -7.75 -11.73 -8.27
CA ALA A 19 -7.92 -12.21 -9.64
C ALA A 19 -9.20 -11.60 -10.23
N GLY A 20 -9.10 -11.07 -11.43
CA GLY A 20 -10.21 -10.60 -12.24
C GLY A 20 -10.56 -11.57 -13.37
N THR A 21 -11.36 -11.10 -14.32
CA THR A 21 -11.81 -11.91 -15.46
C THR A 21 -10.64 -12.49 -16.25
N GLY A 22 -10.73 -13.79 -16.55
CA GLY A 22 -9.72 -14.51 -17.34
C GLY A 22 -8.43 -14.84 -16.59
N VAL A 23 -8.41 -14.68 -15.25
CA VAL A 23 -7.27 -15.02 -14.39
C VAL A 23 -7.65 -16.15 -13.44
N SER A 24 -6.82 -17.19 -13.37
CA SER A 24 -6.92 -18.28 -12.41
C SER A 24 -5.55 -18.59 -11.79
N SER A 25 -5.55 -19.38 -10.71
CA SER A 25 -4.32 -19.80 -10.00
C SER A 25 -3.42 -18.63 -9.59
N LEU A 26 -4.01 -17.48 -9.25
CA LEU A 26 -3.26 -16.29 -8.84
C LEU A 26 -2.51 -16.54 -7.53
N SER A 27 -1.21 -16.28 -7.55
CA SER A 27 -0.35 -16.18 -6.38
C SER A 27 0.46 -14.89 -6.48
N VAL A 28 0.54 -14.15 -5.38
CA VAL A 28 1.41 -12.98 -5.29
C VAL A 28 2.74 -13.43 -4.73
N ALA A 29 3.81 -13.18 -5.48
CA ALA A 29 5.17 -13.54 -5.08
C ALA A 29 5.86 -12.40 -4.30
N ALA A 30 5.57 -11.15 -4.66
CA ALA A 30 6.11 -9.98 -3.97
C ALA A 30 5.22 -8.75 -4.16
N ILE A 31 5.22 -7.87 -3.16
CA ILE A 31 4.70 -6.51 -3.26
C ILE A 31 5.76 -5.58 -2.67
N SER A 32 6.09 -4.51 -3.39
CA SER A 32 6.94 -3.43 -2.91
C SER A 32 6.23 -2.10 -3.09
N PHE A 33 6.55 -1.12 -2.24
CA PHE A 33 6.04 0.24 -2.41
C PHE A 33 7.09 1.27 -1.98
N THR A 34 6.88 2.56 -2.25
CA THR A 34 7.80 3.65 -1.85
C THR A 34 7.38 4.28 -0.51
N PRO A 35 7.82 3.76 0.66
CA PRO A 35 7.53 4.35 1.98
C PRO A 35 8.18 5.72 2.16
N THR A 36 7.81 6.44 3.21
CA THR A 36 8.55 7.62 3.65
C THR A 36 9.98 7.32 4.07
N THR A 37 10.88 8.27 3.83
CA THR A 37 12.23 8.30 4.39
C THR A 37 12.24 9.11 5.68
N ALA A 38 12.87 8.58 6.73
CA ALA A 38 13.00 9.30 7.99
C ALA A 38 13.85 10.58 7.82
N SER A 39 13.45 11.63 8.52
CA SER A 39 14.17 12.90 8.62
C SER A 39 14.41 13.25 10.09
N THR A 40 15.07 14.38 10.34
CA THR A 40 15.27 14.90 11.71
C THR A 40 13.94 15.19 12.42
N ALA A 41 12.86 15.43 11.67
CA ALA A 41 11.51 15.64 12.18
C ALA A 41 10.77 14.32 12.50
N SER A 42 11.28 13.16 12.07
CA SER A 42 10.66 11.85 12.26
C SER A 42 10.87 11.31 13.68
N LYS A 43 10.41 12.07 14.67
CA LYS A 43 10.47 11.76 16.09
C LYS A 43 9.06 11.79 16.66
N MET A 44 8.81 10.92 17.63
CA MET A 44 7.58 10.94 18.41
C MET A 44 7.74 11.85 19.63
N SER A 45 6.81 12.79 19.81
CA SER A 45 6.65 13.52 21.05
C SER A 45 6.04 12.61 22.11
N LEU A 46 6.69 12.48 23.28
CA LEU A 46 6.16 11.67 24.38
C LEU A 46 5.01 12.34 25.14
N ALA A 47 4.81 13.65 24.94
CA ALA A 47 3.74 14.40 25.60
C ALA A 47 2.36 14.08 25.01
N ASP A 48 2.28 13.81 23.71
CA ASP A 48 1.02 13.66 22.96
C ASP A 48 1.03 12.49 21.94
N GLY A 49 2.18 11.82 21.78
CA GLY A 49 2.38 10.74 20.83
C GLY A 49 2.44 11.21 19.37
N SER A 50 2.49 12.52 19.09
CA SER A 50 2.54 13.01 17.71
C SER A 50 3.87 12.62 17.05
N ILE A 51 3.81 12.15 15.80
CA ILE A 51 4.99 11.85 14.98
C ILE A 51 5.14 12.96 13.95
N GLY A 52 6.30 13.64 13.95
CA GLY A 52 6.58 14.65 12.94
C GLY A 52 6.63 14.05 11.53
N ALA A 53 6.04 14.77 10.57
CA ALA A 53 5.93 14.31 9.20
C ALA A 53 7.32 14.16 8.54
N ALA A 54 7.48 13.09 7.76
CA ALA A 54 8.58 12.94 6.83
C ALA A 54 8.49 14.00 5.71
N SER A 55 9.64 14.33 5.12
CA SER A 55 9.75 15.31 4.04
C SER A 55 9.82 14.70 2.64
N ALA A 56 9.98 13.37 2.54
CA ALA A 56 10.16 12.67 1.27
C ALA A 56 9.75 11.20 1.35
N ILE A 57 9.52 10.60 0.18
CA ILE A 57 9.43 9.16 -0.02
C ILE A 57 10.81 8.59 -0.38
N GLY A 58 11.00 7.29 -0.11
CA GLY A 58 12.19 6.53 -0.43
C GLY A 58 12.03 5.71 -1.71
N SER A 59 12.90 4.71 -1.87
CA SER A 59 12.86 3.75 -2.96
C SER A 59 11.83 2.65 -2.72
N LEU A 60 11.51 1.88 -3.77
CA LEU A 60 10.72 0.65 -3.65
C LEU A 60 11.31 -0.25 -2.56
N THR A 61 10.47 -0.60 -1.60
CA THR A 61 10.81 -1.39 -0.41
C THR A 61 9.78 -2.52 -0.30
N PRO A 62 10.22 -3.77 -0.06
CA PRO A 62 9.31 -4.90 0.11
C PRO A 62 8.31 -4.69 1.25
N MET A 63 7.05 -5.04 1.00
CA MET A 63 6.00 -5.11 2.02
C MET A 63 5.97 -6.50 2.67
N SER A 64 5.46 -6.57 3.91
CA SER A 64 5.20 -7.85 4.56
C SER A 64 4.01 -8.54 3.88
N LEU A 65 4.25 -9.70 3.29
CA LEU A 65 3.26 -10.42 2.48
C LEU A 65 2.52 -11.49 3.29
N SER A 66 1.20 -11.55 3.14
CA SER A 66 0.33 -12.60 3.67
C SER A 66 -0.71 -12.98 2.61
N GLY A 67 -0.46 -14.06 1.87
CA GLY A 67 -1.30 -14.45 0.73
C GLY A 67 -1.20 -13.42 -0.40
N THR A 68 -2.32 -12.80 -0.78
CA THR A 68 -2.37 -11.77 -1.83
C THR A 68 -2.33 -10.34 -1.29
N LYS A 69 -1.97 -10.19 0.00
CA LYS A 69 -1.99 -8.93 0.73
C LYS A 69 -0.60 -8.52 1.20
N GLY A 70 -0.19 -7.30 0.91
CA GLY A 70 1.03 -6.66 1.38
C GLY A 70 0.71 -5.60 2.43
N THR A 71 1.47 -5.55 3.52
CA THR A 71 1.31 -4.53 4.59
C THR A 71 2.64 -3.85 4.93
N TYR A 72 2.56 -2.58 5.30
CA TYR A 72 3.71 -1.79 5.76
C TYR A 72 3.29 -0.66 6.70
N ILE A 73 4.21 -0.21 7.56
CA ILE A 73 4.02 0.96 8.43
C ILE A 73 5.03 2.04 8.02
N MET A 74 4.55 3.23 7.71
CA MET A 74 5.39 4.37 7.35
C MET A 74 5.10 5.59 8.23
N LEU A 75 5.95 6.61 8.10
CA LEU A 75 5.77 7.87 8.83
C LEU A 75 4.67 8.70 8.17
N PRO A 76 4.02 9.60 8.91
CA PRO A 76 3.14 10.60 8.30
C PRO A 76 3.91 11.45 7.28
N VAL A 77 3.25 11.89 6.22
CA VAL A 77 3.84 12.76 5.19
C VAL A 77 2.78 13.63 4.56
N GLY A 78 3.18 14.80 4.06
CA GLY A 78 2.32 15.66 3.25
C GLY A 78 1.89 15.01 1.93
N SER A 79 1.30 15.79 1.03
CA SER A 79 0.80 15.26 -0.25
C SER A 79 1.93 14.70 -1.11
N VAL A 80 1.92 13.37 -1.31
CA VAL A 80 2.90 12.66 -2.15
C VAL A 80 2.21 11.53 -2.92
N ALA A 81 2.66 11.28 -4.14
CA ALA A 81 2.31 10.05 -4.85
C ALA A 81 3.22 8.90 -4.38
N VAL A 82 2.71 7.68 -4.32
CA VAL A 82 3.52 6.49 -3.98
C VAL A 82 3.43 5.45 -5.08
N ASN A 83 4.56 4.82 -5.38
CA ASN A 83 4.61 3.75 -6.37
C ASN A 83 4.48 2.40 -5.68
N VAL A 84 3.81 1.47 -6.35
CA VAL A 84 3.65 0.08 -5.94
C VAL A 84 4.11 -0.81 -7.09
N GLU A 85 4.84 -1.87 -6.75
CA GLU A 85 5.27 -2.90 -7.66
C GLU A 85 4.76 -4.25 -7.15
N ILE A 86 4.11 -5.03 -8.02
CA ILE A 86 3.51 -6.32 -7.68
C ILE A 86 4.07 -7.38 -8.62
N THR A 87 4.57 -8.49 -8.06
CA THR A 87 5.01 -9.66 -8.82
C THR A 87 4.06 -10.82 -8.57
N VAL A 88 3.53 -11.44 -9.62
CA VAL A 88 2.56 -12.54 -9.52
C VAL A 88 2.93 -13.75 -10.39
N ASN A 89 2.44 -14.91 -9.99
CA ASN A 89 2.29 -16.07 -10.88
C ASN A 89 0.80 -16.35 -11.04
N ALA A 90 0.35 -16.61 -12.26
CA ALA A 90 -1.07 -16.85 -12.56
C ALA A 90 -1.24 -17.60 -13.88
N THR A 91 -2.45 -18.04 -14.17
CA THR A 91 -2.89 -18.43 -15.52
C THR A 91 -3.78 -17.31 -16.06
N ILE A 92 -3.36 -16.67 -17.14
CA ILE A 92 -3.99 -15.50 -17.75
C ILE A 92 -4.42 -15.88 -19.16
N GLY A 93 -5.74 -15.86 -19.43
CA GLY A 93 -6.29 -16.27 -20.72
C GLY A 93 -5.91 -17.71 -21.10
N GLY A 94 -5.77 -18.60 -20.11
CA GLY A 94 -5.31 -19.98 -20.30
C GLY A 94 -3.79 -20.17 -20.40
N THR A 95 -3.00 -19.09 -20.40
CA THR A 95 -1.53 -19.16 -20.45
C THR A 95 -0.93 -18.94 -19.07
N THR A 96 -0.07 -19.86 -18.62
CA THR A 96 0.67 -19.70 -17.36
C THR A 96 1.74 -18.63 -17.50
N VAL A 97 1.73 -17.66 -16.58
CA VAL A 97 2.76 -16.64 -16.43
C VAL A 97 3.43 -16.81 -15.07
N THR A 98 4.75 -16.59 -15.05
CA THR A 98 5.56 -16.68 -13.84
C THR A 98 6.36 -15.40 -13.68
N ALA A 99 6.49 -14.94 -12.43
CA ALA A 99 7.18 -13.71 -12.06
C ALA A 99 6.76 -12.47 -12.89
N LYS A 100 5.48 -12.39 -13.28
CA LYS A 100 4.98 -11.25 -14.06
C LYS A 100 4.87 -10.03 -13.15
N LYS A 101 5.48 -8.93 -13.56
CA LYS A 101 5.59 -7.68 -12.78
C LYS A 101 4.58 -6.66 -13.28
N TYR A 102 4.00 -5.92 -12.34
CA TYR A 102 3.09 -4.81 -12.58
C TYR A 102 3.48 -3.61 -11.73
N THR A 103 3.32 -2.40 -12.27
CA THR A 103 3.59 -1.16 -11.55
C THR A 103 2.35 -0.26 -11.49
N ALA A 104 2.21 0.44 -10.38
CA ALA A 104 1.12 1.34 -10.09
C ALA A 104 1.63 2.61 -9.42
N THR A 105 0.97 3.74 -9.67
CA THR A 105 1.20 4.98 -8.93
C THR A 105 -0.08 5.40 -8.24
N ILE A 106 -0.14 5.28 -6.92
CA ILE A 106 -1.22 5.87 -6.12
C ILE A 106 -1.03 7.41 -6.18
N PRO A 107 -2.03 8.19 -6.64
CA PRO A 107 -1.92 9.63 -6.79
C PRO A 107 -1.60 10.36 -5.50
N SER A 108 -1.20 11.62 -5.69
CA SER A 108 -0.78 12.47 -4.58
C SER A 108 -1.90 12.69 -3.57
N GLN A 109 -1.64 12.31 -2.32
CA GLN A 109 -2.51 12.57 -1.18
C GLN A 109 -1.67 12.68 0.09
N ALA A 110 -2.23 13.32 1.12
CA ALA A 110 -1.59 13.35 2.43
C ALA A 110 -1.79 12.01 3.14
N TYR A 111 -0.73 11.53 3.80
CA TYR A 111 -0.75 10.31 4.61
C TYR A 111 -0.66 10.69 6.09
N THR A 112 -1.79 10.63 6.78
CA THR A 112 -1.98 11.20 8.11
C THR A 112 -1.71 10.19 9.22
N SER A 113 -1.11 10.66 10.31
CA SER A 113 -0.88 9.89 11.52
C SER A 113 -2.17 9.23 12.02
N GLY A 114 -2.11 7.93 12.30
CA GLY A 114 -3.23 7.18 12.85
C GLY A 114 -4.22 6.69 11.80
N SER A 115 -3.92 6.86 10.51
CA SER A 115 -4.73 6.37 9.40
C SER A 115 -4.11 5.11 8.77
N TYR A 116 -4.95 4.24 8.22
CA TYR A 116 -4.60 2.99 7.54
C TYR A 116 -5.14 3.02 6.11
N TYR A 117 -4.27 3.04 5.12
CA TYR A 117 -4.61 3.21 3.72
C TYR A 117 -4.53 1.88 2.99
N THR A 118 -5.64 1.44 2.40
CA THR A 118 -5.70 0.22 1.60
C THR A 118 -5.79 0.56 0.12
N ALA A 119 -4.98 -0.06 -0.73
CA ALA A 119 -5.07 0.01 -2.19
C ALA A 119 -5.44 -1.36 -2.76
N ASN A 120 -6.49 -1.45 -3.57
CA ASN A 120 -6.95 -2.70 -4.16
C ASN A 120 -6.63 -2.74 -5.66
N PHE A 121 -5.99 -3.81 -6.08
CA PHE A 121 -5.62 -4.09 -7.46
C PHE A 121 -6.21 -5.43 -7.91
N THR A 122 -6.66 -5.49 -9.15
CA THR A 122 -7.21 -6.70 -9.79
C THR A 122 -6.39 -7.05 -11.01
N VAL A 123 -5.83 -8.26 -11.07
CA VAL A 123 -5.14 -8.77 -12.27
C VAL A 123 -6.20 -9.27 -13.26
N SER A 124 -6.20 -8.81 -14.51
CA SER A 124 -7.11 -9.30 -15.57
C SER A 124 -6.34 -9.88 -16.76
N SER A 125 -7.06 -10.50 -17.70
CA SER A 125 -6.49 -11.01 -18.95
C SER A 125 -5.90 -9.97 -19.88
N THR A 126 -6.15 -8.68 -19.63
CA THR A 126 -5.70 -7.58 -20.49
C THR A 126 -4.86 -6.53 -19.75
N ALA A 127 -4.95 -6.42 -18.41
CA ALA A 127 -4.15 -5.48 -17.60
C ALA A 127 -4.28 -5.76 -16.08
N LEU A 128 -3.41 -5.17 -15.26
CA LEU A 128 -3.74 -4.91 -13.84
C LEU A 128 -4.68 -3.70 -13.79
N GLN A 129 -5.78 -3.78 -13.06
CA GLN A 129 -6.76 -2.71 -12.87
C GLN A 129 -6.77 -2.26 -11.42
N PHE A 130 -6.76 -0.95 -11.19
CA PHE A 130 -6.97 -0.41 -9.86
C PHE A 130 -8.47 -0.35 -9.62
N THR A 131 -8.93 -1.00 -8.56
CA THR A 131 -10.37 -1.17 -8.32
C THR A 131 -10.89 -0.31 -7.18
N GLY A 132 -10.02 0.45 -6.52
CA GLY A 132 -10.37 1.37 -5.45
C GLY A 132 -9.35 1.35 -4.32
N ALA A 133 -9.30 2.43 -3.55
CA ALA A 133 -8.53 2.47 -2.33
C ALA A 133 -9.46 2.80 -1.16
N GLN A 134 -8.97 2.69 0.07
CA GLN A 134 -9.74 2.98 1.26
C GLN A 134 -8.86 3.76 2.25
N VAL A 135 -9.19 5.01 2.63
CA VAL A 135 -8.48 5.73 3.73
C VAL A 135 -9.23 5.36 4.98
N GLN A 136 -8.76 4.39 5.72
CA GLN A 136 -9.33 4.18 7.03
C GLN A 136 -8.64 5.12 8.02
N ASP A 137 -9.34 5.69 9.01
CA ASP A 137 -8.67 5.81 10.31
C ASP A 137 -8.13 4.40 10.62
N TRP A 138 -7.14 4.21 11.48
CA TRP A 138 -6.83 2.84 11.94
C TRP A 138 -8.02 2.22 12.75
N THR A 139 -9.23 2.80 12.58
CA THR A 139 -10.60 2.37 12.83
C THR A 139 -11.66 2.50 11.67
N ASN A 140 -11.48 3.14 10.46
CA ASN A 140 -12.27 3.02 9.15
C ASN A 140 -12.34 4.26 8.18
N GLN A 141 -12.63 4.09 6.84
CA GLN A 141 -12.98 5.02 5.67
C GLN A 141 -12.34 4.74 4.22
N THR A 142 -12.70 5.44 3.12
CA THR A 142 -12.50 5.07 1.65
C THR A 142 -11.63 6.05 0.74
N ILE A 143 -11.00 5.64 -0.40
CA ILE A 143 -10.30 6.47 -1.46
C ILE A 143 -10.68 6.08 -2.91
N SER A 144 -10.66 7.01 -3.86
CA SER A 144 -10.86 6.80 -5.32
C SER A 144 -9.77 7.45 -6.20
N GLY A 145 -9.59 6.97 -7.46
CA GLY A 145 -8.93 7.74 -8.54
C GLY A 145 -7.50 7.38 -9.03
N VAL A 146 -7.03 6.13 -8.96
CA VAL A 146 -5.65 5.73 -9.39
C VAL A 146 -5.59 5.19 -10.84
N SER A 147 -4.49 5.45 -11.56
CA SER A 147 -4.19 4.97 -12.93
C SER A 147 -2.98 4.01 -12.96
N LEU A 148 -2.94 3.04 -13.89
CA LEU A 148 -1.94 1.95 -13.96
C LEU A 148 -1.29 1.78 -15.34
N THR A 149 -0.06 1.21 -15.38
CA THR A 149 0.67 0.90 -16.63
C THR A 149 1.45 -0.42 -16.51
N GLU A 150 1.32 -1.29 -17.51
CA GLU A 150 2.08 -2.56 -17.63
C GLU A 150 3.52 -2.27 -18.12
N GLN A 151 4.52 -3.00 -17.59
CA GLN A 151 5.93 -2.93 -18.00
C GLN A 151 6.32 -4.12 -18.87
#